data_AF-A0A812UKP5-F1
#
_entry.id   AF-A0A812UKP5-F1
#
_cell.length_a   1.000
_cell.length_b   1.000
_cell.length_c   1.000
_cell.angle_alpha   90.00
_cell.angle_beta   90.00
_cell.angle_gamma   90.00
#
_symmetry.space_group_name_H-M   'P 1'
#
loop_
_entity.id
_entity.type
_entity.pdbx_description
1 polymer ?
#
loop_
_entity_poly.entity_id
_entity_poly.type
_entity_poly.pdbx_seq_one_letter_code
_entity_poly.pdbx_strand_id
1 'polypeptide(L)'
;DYKPGEKVEAVFEDDGNWYLADVVKKNDDGSFTVKWDDPDGGPEESQVQPKEMKYPPIPVADLVVGDKYTGTIKTVLDFGAFVDIGAEGDGLLHIS
;
A
#
# COMPACT_ATOMS: atom_id res chain seq x y z
N ASP A 1 5.38 10.78 1.09
CA ASP A 1 4.23 11.49 1.69
C ASP A 1 2.94 10.97 1.10
N TYR A 2 1.97 10.64 1.96
CA TYR A 2 0.60 10.28 1.56
C TYR A 2 -0.20 11.53 1.21
N LYS A 3 -1.02 11.45 0.17
CA LYS A 3 -1.91 12.54 -0.26
C LYS A 3 -3.36 12.25 0.12
N PRO A 4 -4.16 13.29 0.45
CA PRO A 4 -5.60 13.16 0.59
C PRO A 4 -6.23 12.55 -0.67
N GLY A 5 -7.09 11.55 -0.48
CA GLY A 5 -7.76 10.79 -1.53
C GLY A 5 -7.00 9.54 -1.99
N GLU A 6 -5.81 9.26 -1.46
CA GLU A 6 -5.09 8.02 -1.77
C GLU A 6 -5.58 6.85 -0.91
N LYS A 7 -5.64 5.66 -1.50
CA LYS A 7 -5.87 4.40 -0.78
C LYS A 7 -4.58 3.97 -0.09
N VAL A 8 -4.70 3.71 1.20
CA VAL A 8 -3.62 3.26 2.09
C VAL A 8 -4.12 2.08 2.91
N GLU A 9 -3.21 1.23 3.37
CA GLU A 9 -3.46 0.35 4.50
C GLU A 9 -2.99 1.05 5.77
N ALA A 10 -3.84 1.11 6.79
CA ALA A 10 -3.49 1.66 8.08
C ALA A 10 -3.70 0.64 9.22
N VAL A 11 -2.86 0.70 10.24
CA VAL A 11 -3.00 -0.13 11.45
C VAL A 11 -4.13 0.41 12.31
N PHE A 12 -5.09 -0.44 12.66
CA PHE A 12 -6.15 -0.09 13.61
C PHE A 12 -5.67 -0.31 15.05
N GLU A 13 -5.73 0.72 15.90
CA GLU A 13 -5.14 0.70 17.24
C GLU A 13 -5.77 -0.35 18.18
N ASP A 14 -7.04 -0.73 17.98
CA ASP A 14 -7.73 -1.69 18.84
C ASP A 14 -7.20 -3.13 18.71
N ASP A 15 -6.80 -3.56 17.49
CA ASP A 15 -6.40 -4.95 17.22
C ASP A 15 -5.00 -5.08 16.62
N GLY A 16 -4.41 -3.98 16.13
CA GLY A 16 -3.08 -3.98 15.50
C GLY A 16 -3.05 -4.55 14.07
N ASN A 17 -4.21 -4.90 13.51
CA ASN A 17 -4.34 -5.33 12.13
C ASN A 17 -4.34 -4.17 11.14
N TRP A 18 -3.93 -4.46 9.90
CA TRP A 18 -3.93 -3.52 8.79
C TRP A 18 -5.25 -3.60 8.05
N TYR A 19 -5.91 -2.46 7.86
CA TYR A 19 -7.16 -2.34 7.11
C TYR A 19 -7.00 -1.30 6.00
N LEU A 20 -7.76 -1.49 4.92
CA LEU A 20 -7.82 -0.52 3.83
C LEU A 20 -8.58 0.72 4.29
N ALA A 21 -8.01 1.87 3.95
CA ALA A 21 -8.57 3.16 4.26
C ALA A 21 -8.20 4.20 3.20
N ASP A 22 -9.06 5.20 3.02
CA ASP A 22 -8.79 6.36 2.18
C ASP A 22 -8.25 7.50 3.04
N VAL A 23 -7.14 8.12 2.62
CA VAL A 23 -6.59 9.28 3.34
C VAL A 23 -7.53 10.46 3.20
N VAL A 24 -8.11 10.94 4.29
CA VAL A 24 -9.03 12.09 4.28
C VAL A 24 -8.24 13.39 4.28
N LYS A 25 -7.29 13.52 5.21
CA LYS A 25 -6.46 14.72 5.35
C LYS A 25 -5.22 14.46 6.20
N LYS A 26 -4.22 15.33 6.04
CA LYS A 26 -3.06 15.44 6.94
C LYS A 26 -3.34 16.50 7.99
N ASN A 27 -3.08 16.19 9.25
CA ASN A 27 -3.20 17.11 10.38
C ASN A 27 -1.87 17.85 10.64
N ASP A 28 -1.94 19.00 11.30
CA ASP A 28 -0.77 19.84 11.60
C ASP A 28 0.23 19.19 12.56
N ASP A 29 -0.21 18.22 13.36
CA ASP A 29 0.61 17.42 14.26
C ASP A 29 1.43 16.33 13.54
N GLY A 30 1.23 16.18 12.22
CA GLY A 30 1.89 15.17 11.40
C GLY A 30 1.15 13.83 11.33
N SER A 31 0.01 13.68 12.01
CA SER A 31 -0.88 12.54 11.85
C SER A 31 -1.75 12.65 10.60
N PHE A 32 -2.40 11.55 10.20
CA PHE A 32 -3.33 11.51 9.09
C PHE A 32 -4.68 11.01 9.56
N THR A 33 -5.74 11.64 9.09
CA THR A 33 -7.11 11.13 9.25
C THR A 33 -7.38 10.20 8.07
N VAL A 34 -7.68 8.94 8.34
CA VAL A 34 -8.04 7.94 7.34
C VAL A 34 -9.48 7.50 7.53
N LYS A 35 -10.17 7.22 6.43
CA LYS A 35 -11.54 6.70 6.42
C LYS A 35 -11.50 5.23 6.07
N TRP A 36 -11.95 4.35 6.96
CA TRP A 36 -11.89 2.91 6.73
C TRP A 36 -12.87 2.48 5.63
N ASP A 37 -12.47 1.53 4.80
CA ASP A 37 -13.30 0.95 3.71
C ASP A 37 -14.16 -0.23 4.22
N ASP A 38 -14.35 -0.35 5.54
CA ASP A 38 -14.99 -1.50 6.18
C ASP A 38 -16.49 -1.26 6.48
N PRO A 39 -17.40 -2.18 6.07
CA PRO A 39 -18.84 -2.06 6.29
C PRO A 39 -19.33 -2.59 7.66
N ASP A 40 -18.49 -3.22 8.47
CA ASP A 40 -18.85 -3.98 9.69
C ASP A 40 -18.81 -3.14 11.00
N GLY A 41 -18.99 -1.81 10.89
CA GLY A 41 -19.42 -0.99 12.02
C GLY A 41 -18.32 -0.47 12.96
N GLY A 42 -17.08 -0.36 12.46
CA GLY A 42 -16.02 0.43 13.11
C GLY A 42 -16.30 1.95 13.07
N PRO A 43 -15.45 2.77 13.70
CA PRO A 43 -15.49 4.22 13.49
C PRO A 43 -15.30 4.52 12.00
N GLU A 44 -16.06 5.46 11.42
CA GLU A 44 -15.92 5.79 9.99
C GLU A 44 -14.52 6.33 9.68
N GLU A 45 -13.91 7.04 10.63
CA GLU A 45 -12.60 7.68 10.47
C GLU A 45 -11.73 7.44 11.71
N SER A 46 -10.41 7.39 11.54
CA SER A 46 -9.46 7.31 12.64
C SER A 46 -8.19 8.10 12.34
N GLN A 47 -7.52 8.55 13.39
CA GLN A 47 -6.26 9.27 13.31
C GLN A 47 -5.11 8.27 13.45
N VAL A 48 -4.30 8.15 12.41
CA VAL A 48 -3.17 7.22 12.35
C VAL A 48 -1.87 7.99 12.14
N GLN A 49 -0.76 7.47 12.64
CA GLN A 49 0.53 8.07 12.36
C GLN A 49 1.05 7.62 10.99
N PRO A 50 1.91 8.40 10.32
CA PRO A 50 2.52 7.98 9.06
C PRO A 50 3.32 6.67 9.16
N LYS A 51 3.80 6.28 10.36
CA LYS A 51 4.45 4.97 10.61
C LYS A 51 3.47 3.79 10.59
N GLU A 52 2.18 4.06 10.81
CA GLU A 52 1.07 3.10 10.85
C GLU A 52 0.30 3.09 9.53
N MET A 53 0.84 3.74 8.49
CA MET A 53 0.28 3.77 7.15
C MET A 53 1.28 3.16 6.18
N LYS A 54 0.79 2.42 5.20
CA LYS A 54 1.55 1.91 4.05
C LYS A 54 0.65 1.97 2.80
N TYR A 55 1.25 2.02 1.61
CA TYR A 55 0.47 1.85 0.38
C TYR A 55 0.03 0.39 0.26
N PRO A 56 -1.23 0.12 -0.15
CA PRO A 56 -1.65 -1.23 -0.45
C PRO A 56 -0.80 -1.80 -1.58
N PRO A 57 -0.57 -3.12 -1.60
CA PRO A 57 0.04 -3.75 -2.75
C PRO A 57 -0.84 -3.50 -3.98
N ILE A 58 -0.20 -3.19 -5.11
CA ILE A 58 -0.90 -3.00 -6.38
C ILE A 58 -1.54 -4.34 -6.77
N PRO A 59 -2.87 -4.39 -6.94
CA PRO A 59 -3.54 -5.59 -7.38
C PRO A 59 -3.01 -6.02 -8.74
N VAL A 60 -2.82 -7.31 -8.96
CA VAL A 60 -2.33 -7.80 -10.26
C VAL A 60 -3.30 -7.42 -11.39
N ALA A 61 -4.59 -7.28 -11.07
CA ALA A 61 -5.62 -6.84 -12.02
C ALA A 61 -5.46 -5.39 -12.51
N ASP A 62 -4.81 -4.53 -11.73
CA ASP A 62 -4.56 -3.12 -12.07
C ASP A 62 -3.25 -2.93 -12.87
N LEU A 63 -2.44 -3.97 -13.03
CA LEU A 63 -1.20 -3.91 -13.82
C LEU A 63 -1.53 -3.98 -15.32
N VAL A 64 -1.23 -2.90 -16.06
CA VAL A 64 -1.49 -2.84 -17.52
C VAL A 64 -0.20 -2.94 -18.32
N VAL A 65 -0.28 -3.60 -19.48
CA VAL A 65 0.84 -3.66 -20.42
C VAL A 65 1.20 -2.25 -20.90
N GLY A 66 2.46 -1.87 -20.68
CA GLY A 66 2.99 -0.56 -21.05
C GLY A 66 3.21 0.38 -19.86
N ASP A 67 2.66 0.05 -18.69
CA ASP A 67 2.92 0.79 -17.46
C ASP A 67 4.37 0.61 -17.00
N LYS A 68 4.88 1.65 -16.34
CA LYS A 68 6.25 1.69 -15.82
C LYS A 68 6.19 1.81 -14.31
N TYR A 69 6.69 0.78 -13.63
CA TYR A 69 6.81 0.75 -12.18
C TYR A 69 8.28 0.79 -11.77
N THR A 70 8.53 1.44 -10.65
CA THR A 70 9.82 1.37 -9.97
C THR A 70 9.79 0.17 -9.04
N GLY A 71 10.78 -0.71 -9.13
CA GLY A 71 10.87 -1.88 -8.27
C GLY A 71 12.27 -2.09 -7.70
N THR A 72 12.33 -2.90 -6.64
CA THR A 72 13.57 -3.31 -5.99
C THR A 72 13.87 -4.77 -6.32
N ILE A 73 15.10 -5.06 -6.74
CA ILE A 73 15.54 -6.45 -6.98
C ILE A 73 15.64 -7.16 -5.63
N LYS A 74 14.84 -8.20 -5.42
CA LYS A 74 14.90 -9.05 -4.22
C LYS A 74 15.89 -10.18 -4.36
N THR A 75 15.96 -10.80 -5.53
CA THR A 75 16.78 -12.00 -5.74
C THR A 75 17.21 -12.09 -7.20
N VAL A 76 18.46 -12.50 -7.42
CA VAL A 76 19.01 -12.75 -8.75
C VAL A 76 19.43 -14.23 -8.81
N LEU A 77 18.96 -14.92 -9.83
CA LEU A 77 19.26 -16.32 -10.14
C LEU A 77 19.80 -16.42 -11.57
N ASP A 78 20.40 -17.55 -11.92
CA ASP A 78 21.01 -17.76 -13.23
C ASP A 78 20.01 -17.65 -14.40
N PHE A 79 18.72 -17.87 -14.16
CA PHE A 79 17.65 -17.80 -15.15
C PHE A 79 16.84 -16.49 -15.10
N GLY A 80 17.10 -15.59 -14.15
CA GLY A 80 16.26 -14.42 -13.99
C GLY A 80 16.45 -13.64 -12.69
N ALA A 81 15.76 -12.52 -12.59
CA ALA A 81 15.71 -11.71 -11.38
C ALA A 81 14.26 -11.53 -10.91
N PHE A 82 14.03 -11.68 -9.61
CA PHE A 82 12.78 -11.34 -8.95
C PHE A 82 12.82 -9.87 -8.52
N VAL A 83 11.85 -9.10 -8.99
CA VAL A 83 11.72 -7.66 -8.77
C VAL A 83 10.40 -7.37 -8.08
N ASP A 84 10.48 -6.77 -6.90
CA ASP A 84 9.32 -6.27 -6.17
C ASP A 84 8.98 -4.87 -6.65
N ILE A 85 7.84 -4.74 -7.33
CA ILE A 85 7.32 -3.46 -7.84
C ILE A 85 6.25 -2.85 -6.93
N GLY A 86 6.06 -3.41 -5.72
CA GLY A 86 4.96 -3.04 -4.82
C GLY A 86 3.61 -3.63 -5.23
N ALA A 87 3.59 -4.68 -6.05
CA ALA A 87 2.39 -5.45 -6.36
C ALA A 87 2.17 -6.58 -5.34
N GLU A 88 1.01 -7.25 -5.40
CA GLU A 88 0.72 -8.41 -4.54
C GLU A 88 1.74 -9.55 -4.70
N GLY A 89 2.47 -9.60 -5.83
CA GLY A 89 3.50 -10.58 -6.11
C GLY A 89 4.75 -9.99 -6.75
N ASP A 90 5.85 -10.74 -6.66
CA ASP A 90 7.12 -10.39 -7.28
C ASP A 90 7.10 -10.66 -8.79
N GLY A 91 7.61 -9.73 -9.59
CA GLY A 91 7.79 -9.89 -11.03
C GLY A 91 9.05 -10.68 -11.36
N LEU A 92 8.96 -11.68 -12.24
CA LEU A 92 10.12 -12.42 -12.75
C LEU A 92 10.60 -11.81 -14.06
N LEU A 93 11.81 -11.24 -14.05
CA LEU A 93 12.53 -10.86 -15.26
C LEU A 93 13.36 -12.05 -15.73
N HIS A 94 12.88 -12.77 -16.74
CA HIS A 94 13.63 -13.84 -17.39
C HIS A 94 14.72 -13.25 -18.30
N ILE A 95 15.95 -13.73 -18.16
CA ILE A 95 17.05 -13.46 -19.09
C ILE A 95 17.11 -14.60 -20.10
N SER A 96 17.05 -14.24 -21.39
CA SER A 96 17.03 -15.20 -22.50
C SER A 96 18.30 -15.16 -23.33
#